data_AF-A0ABD5PH37-F1
#
_entry.id   AF-A0ABD5PH37-F1
#
_cell.length_a   1.000
_cell.length_b   1.000
_cell.length_c   1.000
_cell.angle_alpha   90.00
_cell.angle_beta   90.00
_cell.angle_gamma   90.00
#
_symmetry.space_group_name_H-M   'P 1'
#
loop_
_entity.id
_entity.type
_entity.pdbx_description
1 polymer ?
#
loop_
_entity_poly.entity_id
_entity_poly.type
_entity_poly.pdbx_seq_one_letter_code
_entity_poly.pdbx_strand_id
1 'polypeptide(L)'
;PADSGVLSPEQGLTEIEAQALPFVFRLGVEEVGRAVRVVAGGGDRLTAIYEVMGRSDERVEKVLALLERDEVSHALRLATCGRRSVQLECPEDAGGCGWDENYVPIHCGSRLCRDCMDRRVGTLIEEWKPAIQGMSHPTFGTFTIKNVSDPAKGRDAIVGAFGRLRRRTIPFEGETVREGEHQRWCWWSGTRVEDFQDGADQWKVGLQQAGAQGLARRLQSECVRYEWEDAAGHHRGRAIPFEEVVAGGLYAVDVKQKGPDEFNVHLHTVMDAPYVPQAALSAVWEDLTGDPVVDVRRIYDRTGEGIEKALAETVGYACKAPEFESVDDAVEFVTEMKGKALVHPFGTLHGAAGDTSGLLCCSRCEQAPSWWDYLGVVDERIDNMGKDWVVDGDRPPDGS
;
A
#
# COMPACT_ATOMS: atom_id res chain seq x y z
N PRO A 1 -38.73 30.80 37.15
CA PRO A 1 -38.13 30.73 35.80
C PRO A 1 -36.62 30.96 35.90
N ALA A 2 -35.88 29.86 36.04
CA ALA A 2 -34.43 29.90 36.02
C ALA A 2 -33.99 30.26 34.59
N ASP A 3 -33.28 31.37 34.48
CA ASP A 3 -32.65 31.86 33.27
C ASP A 3 -31.52 30.88 32.94
N SER A 4 -31.82 29.87 32.12
CA SER A 4 -30.79 28.99 31.56
C SER A 4 -30.02 29.82 30.54
N GLY A 5 -29.01 30.54 31.01
CA GLY A 5 -28.02 31.24 30.19
C GLY A 5 -27.28 30.23 29.32
N VAL A 6 -27.91 29.84 28.20
CA VAL A 6 -27.24 29.20 27.09
C VAL A 6 -26.39 30.31 26.48
N LEU A 7 -25.11 30.34 26.87
CA LEU A 7 -24.15 31.22 26.24
C LEU A 7 -24.22 30.96 24.73
N SER A 8 -24.35 32.01 23.91
CA SER A 8 -24.36 31.82 22.46
C SER A 8 -23.06 31.13 22.05
N PRO A 9 -23.05 30.25 21.04
CA PRO A 9 -21.84 29.53 20.61
C PRO A 9 -20.63 30.43 20.32
N GLU A 10 -20.87 31.71 20.07
CA GLU A 10 -19.88 32.76 19.80
C GLU A 10 -19.20 33.30 21.06
N GLN A 11 -19.75 33.08 22.27
CA GLN A 11 -19.28 33.69 23.52
C GLN A 11 -17.94 33.16 24.08
N GLY A 12 -17.20 32.38 23.28
CA GLY A 12 -15.86 31.89 23.61
C GLY A 12 -14.79 32.16 22.55
N LEU A 13 -15.13 32.82 21.43
CA LEU A 13 -14.18 33.11 20.36
C LEU A 13 -13.43 34.41 20.60
N THR A 14 -12.15 34.43 20.25
CA THR A 14 -11.37 35.66 20.08
C THR A 14 -11.91 36.45 18.87
N GLU A 15 -11.61 37.75 18.83
CA GLU A 15 -12.03 38.61 17.71
C GLU A 15 -11.55 38.08 16.35
N ILE A 16 -10.32 37.55 16.29
CA ILE A 16 -9.73 37.00 15.07
C ILE A 16 -10.48 35.73 14.62
N GLU A 17 -10.84 34.85 15.55
CA GLU A 17 -11.61 33.63 15.24
C GLU A 17 -13.04 33.96 14.80
N ALA A 18 -13.68 34.95 15.43
CA ALA A 18 -15.00 35.43 15.02
C ALA A 18 -14.96 36.02 13.60
N GLN A 19 -13.90 36.74 13.24
CA GLN A 19 -13.68 37.25 11.88
C GLN A 19 -13.46 36.13 10.84
N ALA A 20 -13.05 34.93 11.27
CA ALA A 20 -12.85 33.78 10.39
C ALA A 20 -14.15 33.04 10.02
N LEU A 21 -15.21 33.16 10.84
CA LEU A 21 -16.48 32.47 10.64
C LEU A 21 -17.11 32.68 9.25
N PRO A 22 -17.18 33.91 8.69
CA PRO A 22 -17.72 34.12 7.35
C PRO A 22 -16.98 33.36 6.25
N PHE A 23 -15.69 33.06 6.43
CA PHE A 23 -14.92 32.27 5.47
C PHE A 23 -15.30 30.79 5.55
N VAL A 24 -15.45 30.25 6.76
CA VAL A 24 -15.88 28.86 6.99
C VAL A 24 -17.29 28.61 6.44
N PHE A 25 -18.21 29.56 6.60
CA PHE A 25 -19.54 29.48 5.97
C PHE A 25 -19.46 29.46 4.43
N ARG A 26 -18.55 30.25 3.82
CA ARG A 26 -18.32 30.21 2.36
C ARG A 26 -17.71 28.90 1.86
N LEU A 27 -17.04 28.16 2.74
CA LEU A 27 -16.52 26.82 2.45
C LEU A 27 -17.59 25.72 2.60
N GLY A 28 -18.86 26.08 2.82
CA GLY A 28 -19.99 25.13 2.84
C GLY A 28 -20.34 24.57 4.21
N VAL A 29 -19.75 25.07 5.30
CA VAL A 29 -20.13 24.66 6.67
C VAL A 29 -21.37 25.43 7.10
N GLU A 30 -22.54 24.80 7.08
CA GLU A 30 -23.81 25.48 7.42
C GLU A 30 -24.09 25.53 8.93
N GLU A 31 -23.63 24.54 9.69
CA GLU A 31 -23.87 24.45 11.13
C GLU A 31 -22.94 25.40 11.91
N VAL A 32 -23.51 26.36 12.64
CA VAL A 32 -22.74 27.33 13.45
C VAL A 32 -21.84 26.64 14.47
N GLY A 33 -22.32 25.60 15.14
CA GLY A 33 -21.52 24.86 16.11
C GLY A 33 -20.28 24.22 15.49
N ARG A 34 -20.43 23.63 14.30
CA ARG A 34 -19.32 23.10 13.48
C ARG A 34 -18.35 24.19 13.06
N ALA A 35 -18.86 25.32 12.57
CA ALA A 35 -18.01 26.45 12.17
C ALA A 35 -17.17 26.99 13.34
N VAL A 36 -17.77 27.11 14.54
CA VAL A 36 -17.07 27.49 15.78
C VAL A 36 -15.96 26.48 16.11
N ARG A 37 -16.23 25.17 16.04
CA ARG A 37 -15.21 24.13 16.30
C ARG A 37 -14.03 24.18 15.32
N VAL A 38 -14.27 24.55 14.07
CA VAL A 38 -13.21 24.68 13.05
C VAL A 38 -12.30 25.86 13.35
N VAL A 39 -12.86 27.03 13.70
CA VAL A 39 -12.07 28.26 13.91
C VAL A 39 -11.43 28.35 15.30
N ALA A 40 -12.02 27.72 16.32
CA ALA A 40 -11.54 27.80 17.69
C ALA A 40 -10.12 27.22 17.83
N GLY A 41 -9.24 27.96 18.50
CA GLY A 41 -7.81 27.66 18.70
C GLY A 41 -6.85 28.57 17.90
N GLY A 42 -7.35 29.37 16.95
CA GLY A 42 -6.58 30.36 16.22
C GLY A 42 -5.37 29.80 15.45
N GLY A 43 -4.39 30.68 15.15
CA GLY A 43 -3.08 30.30 14.62
C GLY A 43 -3.13 29.45 13.34
N ASP A 44 -2.46 28.30 13.37
CA ASP A 44 -2.37 27.35 12.24
C ASP A 44 -3.73 26.89 11.71
N ARG A 45 -4.79 26.90 12.54
CA ARG A 45 -6.16 26.59 12.10
C ARG A 45 -6.65 27.63 11.10
N LEU A 46 -6.48 28.90 11.44
CA LEU A 46 -6.87 30.00 10.56
C LEU A 46 -6.02 30.01 9.30
N THR A 47 -4.72 29.77 9.43
CA THR A 47 -3.83 29.62 8.26
C THR A 47 -4.30 28.48 7.36
N ALA A 48 -4.66 27.31 7.89
CA ALA A 48 -5.18 26.20 7.10
C ALA A 48 -6.49 26.57 6.37
N ILE A 49 -7.41 27.30 7.02
CA ILE A 49 -8.65 27.79 6.41
C ILE A 49 -8.35 28.72 5.24
N TYR A 50 -7.48 29.73 5.42
CA TYR A 50 -7.12 30.65 4.36
C TYR A 50 -6.36 29.95 3.22
N GLU A 51 -5.48 29.00 3.55
CA GLU A 51 -4.69 28.24 2.58
C GLU A 51 -5.50 27.17 1.83
N VAL A 52 -6.68 26.78 2.31
CA VAL A 52 -7.55 25.86 1.55
C VAL A 52 -8.51 26.59 0.63
N MET A 53 -8.69 27.91 0.80
CA MET A 53 -9.52 28.71 -0.11
C MET A 53 -9.01 28.64 -1.55
N GLY A 54 -9.93 28.38 -2.49
CA GLY A 54 -9.62 28.22 -3.92
C GLY A 54 -9.01 26.86 -4.29
N ARG A 55 -9.04 25.87 -3.38
CA ARG A 55 -8.73 24.46 -3.70
C ARG A 55 -10.00 23.72 -4.11
N SER A 56 -9.85 22.48 -4.56
CA SER A 56 -10.99 21.61 -4.88
C SER A 56 -11.87 21.39 -3.66
N ASP A 57 -13.18 21.25 -3.88
CA ASP A 57 -14.17 21.01 -2.82
C ASP A 57 -13.79 19.80 -1.96
N GLU A 58 -13.37 18.70 -2.59
CA GLU A 58 -12.86 17.51 -1.90
C GLU A 58 -11.70 17.84 -0.93
N ARG A 59 -10.78 18.74 -1.31
CA ARG A 59 -9.66 19.13 -0.43
C ARG A 59 -10.13 20.05 0.69
N VAL A 60 -11.06 20.96 0.41
CA VAL A 60 -11.70 21.81 1.41
C VAL A 60 -12.36 20.96 2.49
N GLU A 61 -13.20 20.00 2.08
CA GLU A 61 -13.90 19.09 2.99
C GLU A 61 -12.92 18.31 3.87
N LYS A 62 -11.86 17.74 3.27
CA LYS A 62 -10.82 16.99 4.02
C LYS A 62 -10.09 17.85 5.05
N VAL A 63 -9.76 19.11 4.71
CA VAL A 63 -9.11 20.03 5.65
C VAL A 63 -10.04 20.39 6.80
N LEU A 64 -11.31 20.68 6.51
CA LEU A 64 -12.30 20.99 7.55
C LEU A 64 -12.51 19.80 8.50
N ALA A 65 -12.67 18.59 7.96
CA ALA A 65 -12.84 17.38 8.75
C ALA A 65 -11.62 17.06 9.65
N LEU A 66 -10.40 17.39 9.21
CA LEU A 66 -9.19 17.31 10.05
C LEU A 66 -9.21 18.35 11.18
N LEU A 67 -9.61 19.59 10.90
CA LEU A 67 -9.69 20.66 11.91
C LEU A 67 -10.72 20.35 13.00
N GLU A 68 -11.86 19.75 12.61
CA GLU A 68 -12.89 19.30 13.55
C GLU A 68 -12.40 18.23 14.52
N ARG A 69 -11.43 17.41 14.10
CA ARG A 69 -10.78 16.37 14.90
C ARG A 69 -9.48 16.83 15.58
N ASP A 70 -9.19 18.13 15.55
CA ASP A 70 -7.99 18.73 16.14
C ASP A 70 -6.66 18.26 15.52
N GLU A 71 -6.68 17.72 14.30
CA GLU A 71 -5.48 17.35 13.52
C GLU A 71 -4.91 18.57 12.77
N VAL A 72 -4.68 19.67 13.50
CA VAL A 72 -4.34 21.00 12.96
C VAL A 72 -3.11 20.99 12.06
N SER A 73 -2.02 20.36 12.49
CA SER A 73 -0.80 20.30 11.69
C SER A 73 -0.97 19.51 10.39
N HIS A 74 -1.85 18.50 10.39
CA HIS A 74 -2.16 17.72 9.18
C HIS A 74 -3.03 18.54 8.23
N ALA A 75 -4.06 19.21 8.76
CA ALA A 75 -4.93 20.12 8.01
C ALA A 75 -4.11 21.20 7.31
N LEU A 76 -3.20 21.86 8.04
CA LEU A 76 -2.32 22.89 7.49
C LEU A 76 -1.44 22.35 6.37
N ARG A 77 -0.73 21.24 6.59
CA ARG A 77 0.10 20.62 5.55
C ARG A 77 -0.73 20.28 4.30
N LEU A 78 -1.92 19.72 4.47
CA LEU A 78 -2.80 19.36 3.35
C LEU A 78 -3.28 20.60 2.57
N ALA A 79 -3.65 21.67 3.27
CA ALA A 79 -4.06 22.95 2.68
C ALA A 79 -2.93 23.58 1.86
N THR A 80 -1.71 23.59 2.40
CA THR A 80 -0.52 24.17 1.74
C THR A 80 0.16 23.24 0.73
N CYS A 81 -0.30 21.99 0.60
CA CYS A 81 0.34 20.98 -0.23
C CYS A 81 0.42 21.43 -1.71
N GLY A 82 1.64 21.52 -2.21
CA GLY A 82 1.94 21.92 -3.58
C GLY A 82 1.63 23.39 -3.88
N ARG A 83 1.55 24.27 -2.87
CA ARG A 83 1.44 25.72 -3.08
C ARG A 83 2.80 26.42 -3.15
N ARG A 84 3.77 25.88 -2.43
CA ARG A 84 5.09 26.48 -2.25
C ARG A 84 6.16 25.50 -2.70
N SER A 85 7.32 26.04 -3.05
CA SER A 85 8.48 25.25 -3.45
C SER A 85 9.70 25.70 -2.67
N VAL A 86 10.61 24.76 -2.41
CA VAL A 86 11.93 25.07 -1.85
C VAL A 86 12.85 25.41 -3.01
N GLN A 87 13.54 26.55 -2.92
CA GLN A 87 14.60 26.93 -3.84
C GLN A 87 15.93 26.38 -3.33
N LEU A 88 16.67 25.73 -4.23
CA LEU A 88 17.94 25.08 -3.96
C LEU A 88 19.01 25.54 -4.95
N GLU A 89 20.21 25.78 -4.44
CA GLU A 89 21.41 25.97 -5.23
C GLU A 89 22.21 24.66 -5.34
N CYS A 90 22.69 24.40 -6.55
CA CYS A 90 23.53 23.27 -6.92
C CYS A 90 25.02 23.67 -6.76
N PRO A 91 25.66 23.44 -5.61
CA PRO A 91 26.93 24.11 -5.27
C PRO A 91 28.10 23.50 -6.05
N GLU A 92 28.99 24.33 -6.60
CA GLU A 92 30.15 23.86 -7.37
C GLU A 92 31.08 22.96 -6.52
N ASP A 93 31.29 23.32 -5.25
CA ASP A 93 32.12 22.54 -4.31
C ASP A 93 31.53 21.16 -3.97
N ALA A 94 30.24 20.96 -4.23
CA ALA A 94 29.54 19.69 -4.06
C ALA A 94 29.50 18.84 -5.35
N GLY A 95 30.26 19.22 -6.37
CA GLY A 95 30.19 18.63 -7.70
C GLY A 95 29.05 19.19 -8.57
N GLY A 96 28.48 20.33 -8.19
CA GLY A 96 27.40 21.01 -8.91
C GLY A 96 27.87 22.04 -9.94
N CYS A 97 26.95 22.91 -10.40
CA CYS A 97 27.21 23.91 -11.45
C CYS A 97 26.89 25.37 -11.07
N GLY A 98 26.64 25.64 -9.78
CA GLY A 98 26.28 26.97 -9.26
C GLY A 98 24.88 27.45 -9.64
N TRP A 99 24.04 26.57 -10.19
CA TRP A 99 22.68 26.93 -10.59
C TRP A 99 21.77 27.03 -9.37
N ASP A 100 21.06 28.14 -9.22
CA ASP A 100 20.21 28.50 -8.06
C ASP A 100 18.71 28.45 -8.36
N GLU A 101 18.32 28.21 -9.61
CA GLU A 101 16.93 28.02 -10.02
C GLU A 101 16.55 26.52 -10.02
N ASN A 102 16.81 25.81 -8.92
CA ASN A 102 16.28 24.46 -8.70
C ASN A 102 15.13 24.53 -7.70
N TYR A 103 13.96 24.03 -8.08
CA TYR A 103 12.77 24.11 -7.25
C TYR A 103 12.15 22.73 -7.01
N VAL A 104 11.86 22.44 -5.74
CA VAL A 104 11.16 21.23 -5.32
C VAL A 104 9.84 21.61 -4.65
N PRO A 105 8.68 21.15 -5.14
CA PRO A 105 7.41 21.42 -4.49
C PRO A 105 7.35 20.84 -3.08
N ILE A 106 6.76 21.60 -2.15
CA ILE A 106 6.50 21.13 -0.79
C ILE A 106 5.23 20.28 -0.79
N HIS A 107 5.37 19.02 -0.39
CA HIS A 107 4.26 18.06 -0.33
C HIS A 107 3.88 17.73 1.12
N CYS A 108 2.61 17.44 1.35
CA CYS A 108 2.11 17.17 2.70
C CYS A 108 2.35 15.74 3.21
N GLY A 109 2.63 14.80 2.29
CA GLY A 109 2.76 13.37 2.60
C GLY A 109 1.46 12.72 3.11
N SER A 110 0.33 13.43 3.03
CA SER A 110 -0.97 12.96 3.51
C SER A 110 -1.53 11.86 2.62
N ARG A 111 -2.08 10.81 3.24
CA ARG A 111 -2.87 9.78 2.54
C ARG A 111 -4.20 10.28 1.98
N LEU A 112 -4.68 11.43 2.49
CA LEU A 112 -5.85 12.12 1.95
C LEU A 112 -5.53 12.96 0.70
N CYS A 113 -4.24 13.17 0.39
CA CYS A 113 -3.80 13.97 -0.75
C CYS A 113 -3.46 13.06 -1.93
N ARG A 114 -4.30 13.09 -2.96
CA ARG A 114 -4.08 12.37 -4.21
C ARG A 114 -2.68 12.61 -4.80
N ASP A 115 -2.27 13.87 -4.93
CA ASP A 115 -0.94 14.22 -5.47
C ASP A 115 0.22 13.55 -4.70
N CYS A 116 0.12 13.48 -3.36
CA CYS A 116 1.15 12.86 -2.54
C CYS A 116 1.12 11.34 -2.64
N MET A 117 -0.06 10.76 -2.78
CA MET A 117 -0.23 9.32 -2.91
C MET A 117 0.24 8.81 -4.27
N ASP A 118 -0.08 9.52 -5.36
CA ASP A 118 0.43 9.22 -6.70
C ASP A 118 1.97 9.29 -6.73
N ARG A 119 2.55 10.34 -6.12
CA ARG A 119 4.00 10.46 -5.96
C ARG A 119 4.60 9.30 -5.14
N ARG A 120 3.92 8.89 -4.07
CA ARG A 120 4.36 7.78 -3.21
C ARG A 120 4.34 6.44 -3.96
N VAL A 121 3.34 6.19 -4.80
CA VAL A 121 3.30 5.02 -5.70
C VAL A 121 4.56 4.99 -6.56
N GLY A 122 4.83 6.06 -7.29
CA GLY A 122 6.01 6.13 -8.16
C GLY A 122 7.32 5.91 -7.40
N THR A 123 7.46 6.54 -6.23
CA THR A 123 8.64 6.37 -5.37
C THR A 123 8.86 4.91 -4.98
N LEU A 124 7.81 4.22 -4.56
CA LEU A 124 7.90 2.82 -4.13
C LEU A 124 8.08 1.85 -5.31
N ILE A 125 7.51 2.15 -6.48
CA ILE A 125 7.77 1.36 -7.70
C ILE A 125 9.27 1.42 -8.00
N GLU A 126 9.86 2.61 -8.05
CA GLU A 126 11.29 2.77 -8.33
C GLU A 126 12.17 2.11 -7.25
N GLU A 127 11.83 2.26 -5.97
CA GLU A 127 12.56 1.64 -4.86
C GLU A 127 12.64 0.11 -4.98
N TRP A 128 11.54 -0.53 -5.38
CA TRP A 128 11.41 -1.99 -5.35
C TRP A 128 11.57 -2.66 -6.72
N LYS A 129 11.53 -1.91 -7.82
CA LYS A 129 11.66 -2.41 -9.20
C LYS A 129 12.95 -3.20 -9.44
N PRO A 130 14.15 -2.71 -9.07
CA PRO A 130 15.38 -3.49 -9.27
C PRO A 130 15.35 -4.83 -8.53
N ALA A 131 14.80 -4.85 -7.32
CA ALA A 131 14.76 -6.04 -6.49
C ALA A 131 13.77 -7.09 -7.03
N ILE A 132 12.63 -6.65 -7.57
CA ILE A 132 11.64 -7.53 -8.21
C ILE A 132 12.12 -8.00 -9.59
N GLN A 133 12.82 -7.16 -10.36
CA GLN A 133 13.51 -7.58 -11.58
C GLN A 133 14.54 -8.69 -11.34
N GLY A 134 15.16 -8.69 -10.16
CA GLY A 134 16.08 -9.73 -9.72
C GLY A 134 15.43 -11.06 -9.29
N MET A 135 14.10 -11.11 -9.14
CA MET A 135 13.41 -12.34 -8.73
C MET A 135 13.47 -13.42 -9.80
N SER A 136 13.68 -14.66 -9.37
CA SER A 136 13.71 -15.80 -10.30
C SER A 136 12.32 -16.12 -10.82
N HIS A 137 11.30 -16.00 -9.97
CA HIS A 137 9.93 -16.37 -10.23
C HIS A 137 8.93 -15.42 -9.54
N PRO A 138 8.78 -14.17 -10.03
CA PRO A 138 7.83 -13.23 -9.48
C PRO A 138 6.39 -13.74 -9.63
N THR A 139 5.69 -13.83 -8.51
CA THR A 139 4.31 -14.32 -8.39
C THR A 139 3.50 -13.33 -7.57
N PHE A 140 2.36 -12.92 -8.09
CA PHE A 140 1.39 -12.08 -7.40
C PHE A 140 0.45 -12.93 -6.55
N GLY A 141 0.05 -12.42 -5.39
CA GLY A 141 -0.96 -13.05 -4.53
C GLY A 141 -1.81 -12.05 -3.77
N THR A 142 -3.11 -12.33 -3.63
CA THR A 142 -4.07 -11.51 -2.86
C THR A 142 -4.70 -12.33 -1.73
N PHE A 143 -4.41 -11.93 -0.50
CA PHE A 143 -4.95 -12.49 0.73
C PHE A 143 -6.02 -11.55 1.29
N THR A 144 -7.09 -12.08 1.86
CA THR A 144 -8.22 -11.26 2.33
C THR A 144 -8.66 -11.65 3.74
N ILE A 145 -9.09 -10.66 4.51
CA ILE A 145 -9.97 -10.81 5.68
C ILE A 145 -11.21 -9.96 5.42
N LYS A 146 -12.39 -10.55 5.48
CA LYS A 146 -13.66 -9.88 5.14
C LYS A 146 -14.37 -9.33 6.38
N ASN A 147 -15.25 -8.37 6.15
CA ASN A 147 -16.27 -7.90 7.09
C ASN A 147 -15.69 -7.49 8.47
N VAL A 148 -14.55 -6.80 8.44
CA VAL A 148 -13.93 -6.25 9.64
C VAL A 148 -14.61 -4.93 9.98
N SER A 149 -14.95 -4.70 11.25
CA SER A 149 -15.58 -3.46 11.70
C SER A 149 -14.60 -2.33 12.02
N ASP A 150 -13.34 -2.69 12.26
CA ASP A 150 -12.26 -1.77 12.63
C ASP A 150 -11.10 -1.98 11.65
N PRO A 151 -10.85 -1.03 10.74
CA PRO A 151 -9.87 -1.20 9.68
C PRO A 151 -8.44 -1.31 10.23
N ALA A 152 -8.13 -0.62 11.33
CA ALA A 152 -6.83 -0.66 11.97
C ALA A 152 -6.55 -2.04 12.59
N LYS A 153 -7.55 -2.65 13.27
CA LYS A 153 -7.47 -4.04 13.76
C LYS A 153 -7.44 -5.03 12.61
N GLY A 154 -8.20 -4.81 11.54
CA GLY A 154 -8.17 -5.65 10.34
C GLY A 154 -6.80 -5.70 9.69
N ARG A 155 -6.13 -4.54 9.57
CA ARG A 155 -4.74 -4.47 9.13
C ARG A 155 -3.81 -5.27 10.03
N ASP A 156 -3.94 -5.14 11.35
CA ASP A 156 -3.07 -5.87 12.29
C ASP A 156 -3.34 -7.38 12.25
N ALA A 157 -4.59 -7.78 12.08
CA ALA A 157 -5.01 -9.17 11.91
C ALA A 157 -4.44 -9.78 10.63
N ILE A 158 -4.55 -9.10 9.48
CA ILE A 158 -4.06 -9.65 8.20
C ILE A 158 -2.54 -9.75 8.17
N VAL A 159 -1.83 -8.75 8.70
CA VAL A 159 -0.36 -8.77 8.79
C VAL A 159 0.09 -9.88 9.75
N GLY A 160 -0.60 -10.04 10.88
CA GLY A 160 -0.35 -11.11 11.83
C GLY A 160 -0.61 -12.49 11.23
N ALA A 161 -1.71 -12.66 10.49
CA ALA A 161 -2.06 -13.89 9.80
C ALA A 161 -1.03 -14.23 8.71
N PHE A 162 -0.60 -13.26 7.92
CA PHE A 162 0.46 -13.46 6.92
C PHE A 162 1.79 -13.82 7.58
N GLY A 163 2.14 -13.20 8.70
CA GLY A 163 3.28 -13.61 9.51
C GLY A 163 3.18 -15.07 9.98
N ARG A 164 2.00 -15.55 10.36
CA ARG A 164 1.77 -16.96 10.73
C ARG A 164 1.81 -17.89 9.52
N LEU A 165 1.20 -17.51 8.40
CA LEU A 165 1.22 -18.27 7.14
C LEU A 165 2.65 -18.60 6.72
N ARG A 166 3.55 -17.62 6.78
CA ARG A 166 4.97 -17.81 6.43
C ARG A 166 5.71 -18.82 7.32
N ARG A 167 5.15 -19.17 8.49
CA ARG A 167 5.66 -20.19 9.41
C ARG A 167 4.88 -21.50 9.35
N ARG A 168 3.85 -21.59 8.51
CA ARG A 168 3.07 -22.82 8.30
C ARG A 168 3.76 -23.72 7.29
N THR A 169 3.28 -24.96 7.28
CA THR A 169 3.58 -25.92 6.23
C THR A 169 2.37 -26.07 5.30
N ILE A 170 2.61 -26.07 3.99
CA ILE A 170 1.63 -26.32 2.95
C ILE A 170 1.34 -27.82 2.88
N PRO A 171 0.07 -28.27 3.08
CA PRO A 171 -0.28 -29.68 3.09
C PRO A 171 0.11 -30.42 1.81
N PHE A 172 0.43 -31.71 1.96
CA PHE A 172 0.78 -32.59 0.84
C PHE A 172 -0.37 -32.78 -0.16
N GLU A 173 -1.58 -32.86 0.35
CA GLU A 173 -2.79 -32.91 -0.45
C GLU A 173 -3.92 -32.28 0.36
N GLY A 174 -5.00 -31.97 -0.33
CA GLY A 174 -6.23 -31.53 0.28
C GLY A 174 -7.25 -31.15 -0.76
N GLU A 175 -8.41 -30.78 -0.26
CA GLU A 175 -9.52 -30.30 -1.08
C GLU A 175 -10.18 -29.12 -0.39
N THR A 176 -10.72 -28.21 -1.20
CA THR A 176 -11.59 -27.12 -0.76
C THR A 176 -12.86 -27.15 -1.59
N VAL A 177 -14.01 -26.98 -0.94
CA VAL A 177 -15.31 -26.81 -1.59
C VAL A 177 -15.74 -25.36 -1.40
N ARG A 178 -15.96 -24.62 -2.49
CA ARG A 178 -16.45 -23.23 -2.43
C ARG A 178 -17.45 -22.94 -3.51
N GLU A 179 -18.60 -22.40 -3.15
CA GLU A 179 -19.66 -22.03 -4.10
C GLU A 179 -20.05 -23.17 -5.06
N GLY A 180 -19.86 -24.43 -4.64
CA GLY A 180 -20.09 -25.63 -5.44
C GLY A 180 -18.90 -26.09 -6.29
N GLU A 181 -17.82 -25.31 -6.35
CA GLU A 181 -16.56 -25.70 -6.99
C GLU A 181 -15.70 -26.54 -6.04
N HIS A 182 -15.27 -27.70 -6.53
CA HIS A 182 -14.38 -28.59 -5.80
C HIS A 182 -12.96 -28.47 -6.37
N GLN A 183 -12.05 -27.90 -5.58
CA GLN A 183 -10.64 -27.78 -5.95
C GLN A 183 -9.82 -28.74 -5.09
N ARG A 184 -9.11 -29.65 -5.75
CA ARG A 184 -8.21 -30.60 -5.10
C ARG A 184 -6.77 -30.30 -5.50
N TRP A 185 -5.85 -30.38 -4.57
CA TRP A 185 -4.43 -30.39 -4.85
C TRP A 185 -3.81 -31.65 -4.28
N CYS A 186 -2.78 -32.14 -4.95
CA CYS A 186 -1.94 -33.19 -4.40
C CYS A 186 -0.52 -32.99 -4.88
N TRP A 187 0.42 -33.49 -4.10
CA TRP A 187 1.81 -33.34 -4.46
C TRP A 187 2.17 -34.17 -5.69
N TRP A 188 1.64 -35.40 -5.73
CA TRP A 188 1.78 -36.32 -6.83
C TRP A 188 0.91 -37.55 -6.55
N SER A 189 0.04 -37.93 -7.48
CA SER A 189 -0.70 -39.20 -7.41
C SER A 189 -0.35 -40.04 -8.63
N GLY A 190 0.81 -40.70 -8.64
CA GLY A 190 1.20 -41.55 -9.78
C GLY A 190 2.62 -42.10 -9.72
N THR A 191 3.02 -42.80 -10.78
CA THR A 191 4.41 -43.17 -11.07
C THR A 191 4.92 -42.52 -12.36
N ARG A 192 3.99 -42.09 -13.23
CA ARG A 192 4.24 -41.43 -14.52
C ARG A 192 3.44 -40.14 -14.66
N VAL A 193 3.91 -39.23 -15.52
CA VAL A 193 3.19 -37.99 -15.88
C VAL A 193 1.79 -38.32 -16.40
N GLU A 194 1.61 -39.46 -17.06
CA GLU A 194 0.34 -39.92 -17.63
C GLU A 194 -0.71 -40.34 -16.58
N ASP A 195 -0.32 -40.55 -15.31
CA ASP A 195 -1.20 -41.02 -14.23
C ASP A 195 -2.09 -39.89 -13.65
N PHE A 196 -2.42 -38.89 -14.46
CA PHE A 196 -3.23 -37.73 -14.07
C PHE A 196 -4.57 -38.18 -13.44
N GLN A 197 -4.76 -37.88 -12.15
CA GLN A 197 -6.10 -37.85 -11.58
C GLN A 197 -6.80 -36.59 -12.10
N ASP A 198 -7.89 -36.78 -12.81
CA ASP A 198 -8.68 -35.72 -13.43
C ASP A 198 -9.08 -34.65 -12.38
N GLY A 199 -8.72 -33.39 -12.62
CA GLY A 199 -9.09 -32.24 -11.79
C GLY A 199 -8.19 -31.89 -10.59
N ALA A 200 -7.08 -32.61 -10.32
CA ALA A 200 -6.16 -32.24 -9.23
C ALA A 200 -4.99 -31.37 -9.70
N ASP A 201 -4.76 -30.23 -9.03
CA ASP A 201 -3.62 -29.35 -9.31
C ASP A 201 -2.31 -29.94 -8.75
N GLN A 202 -1.42 -30.39 -9.65
CA GLN A 202 -0.18 -31.08 -9.30
C GLN A 202 1.01 -30.13 -9.33
N TRP A 203 1.37 -29.64 -8.15
CA TRP A 203 2.47 -28.71 -7.95
C TRP A 203 3.84 -29.12 -8.52
N LYS A 204 4.19 -30.42 -8.57
CA LYS A 204 5.45 -30.91 -9.14
C LYS A 204 5.46 -30.66 -10.64
N VAL A 205 4.34 -30.90 -11.32
CA VAL A 205 4.16 -30.59 -12.73
C VAL A 205 4.27 -29.08 -12.92
N GLY A 206 3.61 -28.29 -12.08
CA GLY A 206 3.71 -26.82 -12.09
C GLY A 206 5.14 -26.29 -11.91
N LEU A 207 5.92 -26.86 -10.98
CA LEU A 207 7.33 -26.55 -10.75
C LEU A 207 8.21 -26.97 -11.94
N GLN A 208 7.98 -28.15 -12.50
CA GLN A 208 8.71 -28.64 -13.68
C GLN A 208 8.44 -27.77 -14.91
N GLN A 209 7.18 -27.40 -15.14
CA GLN A 209 6.76 -26.45 -16.18
C GLN A 209 7.33 -25.04 -15.93
N ALA A 210 7.61 -24.67 -14.68
CA ALA A 210 8.32 -23.44 -14.32
C ALA A 210 9.82 -23.45 -14.63
N GLY A 211 10.38 -24.59 -15.07
CA GLY A 211 11.82 -24.80 -15.16
C GLY A 211 12.50 -25.05 -13.80
N ALA A 212 11.77 -25.15 -12.69
CA ALA A 212 12.30 -25.34 -11.35
C ALA A 212 12.58 -26.83 -11.04
N GLN A 213 13.24 -27.54 -11.95
CA GLN A 213 13.48 -28.99 -11.85
C GLN A 213 14.33 -29.37 -10.63
N GLY A 214 15.33 -28.55 -10.29
CA GLY A 214 16.18 -28.75 -9.11
C GLY A 214 15.39 -28.65 -7.81
N LEU A 215 14.54 -27.62 -7.70
CA LEU A 215 13.64 -27.46 -6.55
C LEU A 215 12.62 -28.60 -6.47
N ALA A 216 11.99 -28.96 -7.59
CA ALA A 216 11.06 -30.08 -7.64
C ALA A 216 11.73 -31.40 -7.19
N ARG A 217 12.97 -31.66 -7.63
CA ARG A 217 13.73 -32.85 -7.22
C ARG A 217 14.10 -32.82 -5.75
N ARG A 218 14.56 -31.67 -5.23
CA ARG A 218 14.91 -31.47 -3.82
C ARG A 218 13.70 -31.68 -2.92
N LEU A 219 12.60 -30.97 -3.18
CA LEU A 219 11.39 -31.10 -2.39
C LEU A 219 10.78 -32.50 -2.52
N GLN A 220 10.85 -33.13 -3.70
CA GLN A 220 10.47 -34.53 -3.84
C GLN A 220 11.34 -35.43 -2.94
N SER A 221 12.65 -35.21 -2.87
CA SER A 221 13.54 -36.00 -2.03
C SER A 221 13.41 -35.73 -0.53
N GLU A 222 13.04 -34.51 -0.13
CA GLU A 222 13.04 -34.07 1.27
C GLU A 222 11.67 -34.18 1.93
N CYS A 223 10.61 -33.93 1.15
CA CYS A 223 9.25 -33.89 1.64
C CYS A 223 8.39 -35.03 1.08
N VAL A 224 8.74 -35.64 -0.07
CA VAL A 224 8.14 -36.90 -0.56
C VAL A 224 9.09 -38.07 -0.34
N ARG A 225 9.86 -38.08 0.76
CA ARG A 225 10.54 -39.32 1.11
C ARG A 225 9.50 -40.43 1.13
N TYR A 226 9.71 -41.42 0.26
CA TYR A 226 8.90 -42.61 0.01
C TYR A 226 8.72 -43.52 1.25
N GLU A 227 9.03 -43.04 2.44
CA GLU A 227 8.96 -43.78 3.68
C GLU A 227 7.64 -43.43 4.34
N TRP A 228 6.66 -44.32 4.14
CA TRP A 228 5.66 -44.82 5.08
C TRP A 228 4.48 -45.32 4.24
N GLU A 229 4.59 -46.58 3.82
CA GLU A 229 3.41 -47.38 3.50
C GLU A 229 2.51 -47.34 4.74
N ASP A 230 1.29 -46.84 4.59
CA ASP A 230 0.24 -47.33 5.48
C ASP A 230 0.09 -48.85 5.26
N ALA A 231 -0.66 -49.54 6.13
CA ALA A 231 -0.86 -50.99 6.00
C ALA A 231 -1.48 -51.41 4.63
N ALA A 232 -1.87 -50.46 3.78
CA ALA A 232 -2.41 -50.65 2.44
C ALA A 232 -1.43 -50.24 1.30
N GLY A 233 -0.21 -49.78 1.60
CA GLY A 233 0.81 -49.46 0.59
C GLY A 233 0.72 -48.05 -0.02
N HIS A 234 -0.01 -47.12 0.57
CA HIS A 234 -0.12 -45.75 0.04
C HIS A 234 0.99 -44.84 0.59
N HIS A 235 1.66 -44.11 -0.30
CA HIS A 235 2.65 -43.11 0.08
C HIS A 235 1.98 -41.83 0.60
N ARG A 236 2.36 -41.38 1.80
CA ARG A 236 1.99 -40.06 2.31
C ARG A 236 3.20 -39.14 2.27
N GLY A 237 3.17 -38.07 1.49
CA GLY A 237 4.24 -37.07 1.60
C GLY A 237 4.01 -36.11 2.77
N ARG A 238 5.08 -35.42 3.12
CA ARG A 238 5.16 -34.42 4.19
C ARG A 238 4.77 -33.05 3.64
N ALA A 239 4.18 -32.22 4.49
CA ALA A 239 3.90 -30.82 4.18
C ALA A 239 5.18 -30.00 3.94
N ILE A 240 5.12 -28.98 3.07
CA ILE A 240 6.26 -28.10 2.72
C ILE A 240 6.28 -26.90 3.64
N PRO A 241 7.37 -26.56 4.32
CA PRO A 241 7.49 -25.25 4.94
C PRO A 241 7.29 -24.13 3.90
N PHE A 242 6.47 -23.12 4.18
CA PHE A 242 6.20 -22.02 3.23
C PHE A 242 7.48 -21.36 2.71
N GLU A 243 8.48 -21.18 3.59
CA GLU A 243 9.79 -20.59 3.26
C GLU A 243 10.62 -21.38 2.23
N GLU A 244 10.34 -22.68 2.04
CA GLU A 244 11.03 -23.52 1.04
C GLU A 244 10.52 -23.30 -0.39
N VAL A 245 9.32 -22.73 -0.53
CA VAL A 245 8.67 -22.43 -1.81
C VAL A 245 8.54 -20.93 -2.09
N VAL A 246 8.65 -20.10 -1.06
CA VAL A 246 8.62 -18.64 -1.17
C VAL A 246 9.86 -18.05 -0.49
N ALA A 247 10.80 -17.57 -1.27
CA ALA A 247 12.07 -17.04 -0.76
C ALA A 247 11.89 -15.69 -0.05
N GLY A 248 10.97 -14.85 -0.56
CA GLY A 248 10.75 -13.50 -0.07
C GLY A 248 9.86 -12.71 -1.01
N GLY A 249 9.65 -11.44 -0.67
CA GLY A 249 8.76 -10.60 -1.44
C GLY A 249 8.46 -9.25 -0.80
N LEU A 250 7.51 -8.55 -1.40
CA LEU A 250 6.93 -7.31 -0.92
C LEU A 250 5.44 -7.56 -0.70
N TYR A 251 4.88 -7.02 0.37
CA TYR A 251 3.43 -6.98 0.53
C TYR A 251 2.92 -5.60 0.89
N ALA A 252 1.68 -5.35 0.50
CA ALA A 252 1.00 -4.09 0.64
C ALA A 252 -0.42 -4.35 1.20
N VAL A 253 -0.82 -3.58 2.21
CA VAL A 253 -2.16 -3.69 2.81
C VAL A 253 -3.09 -2.64 2.20
N ASP A 254 -4.21 -3.10 1.68
CA ASP A 254 -5.32 -2.30 1.17
C ASP A 254 -6.56 -2.49 2.05
N VAL A 255 -7.34 -1.43 2.21
CA VAL A 255 -8.57 -1.43 3.02
C VAL A 255 -9.69 -0.83 2.18
N LYS A 256 -10.72 -1.64 1.93
CA LYS A 256 -11.86 -1.28 1.11
C LYS A 256 -13.14 -1.28 1.95
N GLN A 257 -13.81 -0.13 2.02
CA GLN A 257 -15.13 -0.05 2.63
C GLN A 257 -16.17 -0.74 1.73
N LYS A 258 -17.05 -1.52 2.34
CA LYS A 258 -18.15 -2.25 1.69
C LYS A 258 -19.53 -1.76 2.11
N GLY A 259 -19.61 -1.19 3.30
CA GLY A 259 -20.78 -0.51 3.84
C GLY A 259 -20.40 0.30 5.09
N PRO A 260 -21.39 0.87 5.78
CA PRO A 260 -21.18 1.54 7.06
C PRO A 260 -20.53 0.57 8.05
N ASP A 261 -19.35 0.93 8.56
CA ASP A 261 -18.56 0.11 9.49
C ASP A 261 -18.22 -1.31 9.01
N GLU A 262 -18.19 -1.56 7.69
CA GLU A 262 -17.84 -2.86 7.12
C GLU A 262 -16.68 -2.73 6.13
N PHE A 263 -15.53 -3.30 6.49
CA PHE A 263 -14.30 -3.21 5.73
C PHE A 263 -13.78 -4.59 5.30
N ASN A 264 -13.37 -4.68 4.04
CA ASN A 264 -12.53 -5.77 3.58
C ASN A 264 -11.07 -5.31 3.63
N VAL A 265 -10.22 -6.11 4.25
CA VAL A 265 -8.78 -5.86 4.30
C VAL A 265 -8.09 -6.86 3.39
N HIS A 266 -7.35 -6.33 2.42
CA HIS A 266 -6.59 -7.11 1.46
C HIS A 266 -5.10 -6.95 1.72
N LEU A 267 -4.34 -8.01 1.47
CA LEU A 267 -2.89 -8.01 1.46
C LEU A 267 -2.46 -8.51 0.09
N HIS A 268 -1.95 -7.59 -0.71
CA HIS A 268 -1.38 -7.87 -2.03
C HIS A 268 0.11 -8.16 -1.89
N THR A 269 0.60 -9.15 -2.62
CA THR A 269 2.00 -9.59 -2.54
C THR A 269 2.61 -9.70 -3.93
N VAL A 270 3.88 -9.33 -4.05
CA VAL A 270 4.79 -9.90 -5.07
C VAL A 270 5.79 -10.76 -4.31
N MET A 271 5.87 -12.04 -4.66
CA MET A 271 6.75 -13.01 -4.01
C MET A 271 7.57 -13.79 -5.02
N ASP A 272 8.81 -14.12 -4.67
CA ASP A 272 9.66 -15.01 -5.48
C ASP A 272 9.27 -16.47 -5.15
N ALA A 273 8.37 -17.00 -5.97
CA ALA A 273 7.74 -18.29 -5.78
C ALA A 273 7.61 -18.99 -7.14
N PRO A 274 8.40 -20.04 -7.43
CA PRO A 274 8.33 -20.75 -8.71
C PRO A 274 6.94 -21.30 -8.99
N TYR A 275 6.30 -21.92 -8.00
CA TYR A 275 4.94 -22.38 -8.12
C TYR A 275 4.40 -22.76 -6.74
N VAL A 276 3.17 -22.35 -6.43
CA VAL A 276 2.41 -22.82 -5.27
C VAL A 276 0.93 -22.94 -5.67
N PRO A 277 0.25 -24.08 -5.43
CA PRO A 277 -1.18 -24.20 -5.75
C PRO A 277 -1.99 -23.17 -4.97
N GLN A 278 -2.88 -22.45 -5.65
CA GLN A 278 -3.78 -21.50 -5.00
C GLN A 278 -4.65 -22.20 -3.96
N ALA A 279 -5.25 -23.34 -4.30
CA ALA A 279 -6.11 -24.10 -3.38
C ALA A 279 -5.38 -24.48 -2.08
N ALA A 280 -4.10 -24.84 -2.17
CA ALA A 280 -3.29 -25.19 -1.01
C ALA A 280 -3.02 -23.96 -0.11
N LEU A 281 -2.62 -22.83 -0.69
CA LEU A 281 -2.44 -21.58 0.06
C LEU A 281 -3.76 -21.10 0.67
N SER A 282 -4.84 -21.24 -0.08
CA SER A 282 -6.19 -20.85 0.31
C SER A 282 -6.69 -21.64 1.51
N ALA A 283 -6.45 -22.95 1.56
CA ALA A 283 -6.81 -23.79 2.70
C ALA A 283 -6.02 -23.43 3.97
N VAL A 284 -4.71 -23.17 3.84
CA VAL A 284 -3.89 -22.76 5.00
C VAL A 284 -4.26 -21.35 5.48
N TRP A 285 -4.60 -20.46 4.56
CA TRP A 285 -5.08 -19.12 4.91
C TRP A 285 -6.43 -19.18 5.63
N GLU A 286 -7.36 -19.99 5.14
CA GLU A 286 -8.69 -20.18 5.75
C GLU A 286 -8.60 -20.77 7.15
N ASP A 287 -7.67 -21.72 7.40
CA ASP A 287 -7.36 -22.18 8.76
C ASP A 287 -6.88 -21.04 9.70
N LEU A 288 -6.20 -20.02 9.15
CA LEU A 288 -5.63 -18.92 9.93
C LEU A 288 -6.57 -17.75 10.16
N THR A 289 -7.51 -17.51 9.24
CA THR A 289 -8.34 -16.30 9.21
C THR A 289 -9.85 -16.58 9.16
N GLY A 290 -10.26 -17.79 8.77
CA GLY A 290 -11.63 -18.09 8.38
C GLY A 290 -12.00 -17.58 6.98
N ASP A 291 -11.05 -16.96 6.26
CA ASP A 291 -11.25 -16.35 4.96
C ASP A 291 -10.32 -16.95 3.89
N PRO A 292 -10.64 -16.83 2.60
CA PRO A 292 -9.89 -17.43 1.51
C PRO A 292 -8.70 -16.59 0.99
N VAL A 293 -7.74 -17.26 0.35
CA VAL A 293 -6.89 -16.61 -0.67
C VAL A 293 -7.74 -16.40 -1.92
N VAL A 294 -7.66 -15.21 -2.49
CA VAL A 294 -8.54 -14.78 -3.60
C VAL A 294 -7.88 -15.00 -4.95
N ASP A 295 -6.58 -14.76 -5.06
CA ASP A 295 -5.86 -14.82 -6.33
C ASP A 295 -4.39 -15.15 -6.11
N VAL A 296 -3.84 -16.07 -6.92
CA VAL A 296 -2.40 -16.36 -7.03
C VAL A 296 -2.07 -16.54 -8.50
N ARG A 297 -1.22 -15.66 -9.04
CA ARG A 297 -0.89 -15.67 -10.47
C ARG A 297 0.56 -15.32 -10.73
N ARG A 298 1.16 -15.93 -11.74
CA ARG A 298 2.52 -15.62 -12.16
C ARG A 298 2.61 -14.31 -12.93
N ILE A 299 3.71 -13.60 -12.74
CA ILE A 299 4.08 -12.43 -13.52
C ILE A 299 5.03 -12.92 -14.63
N TYR A 300 4.47 -13.12 -15.83
CA TYR A 300 5.23 -13.66 -16.97
C TYR A 300 6.02 -12.58 -17.71
N ASP A 301 5.49 -11.36 -17.76
CA ASP A 301 6.17 -10.25 -18.40
C ASP A 301 7.23 -9.69 -17.45
N ARG A 302 8.49 -10.02 -17.77
CA ARG A 302 9.69 -9.57 -17.05
C ARG A 302 10.32 -8.33 -17.66
N THR A 303 9.69 -7.75 -18.68
CA THR A 303 10.12 -6.45 -19.21
C THR A 303 9.82 -5.36 -18.18
N GLY A 304 10.38 -4.15 -18.39
CA GLY A 304 10.13 -3.00 -17.52
C GLY A 304 8.64 -2.77 -17.25
N GLU A 305 7.82 -2.81 -18.32
CA GLU A 305 6.36 -2.56 -18.25
C GLU A 305 5.61 -3.63 -17.44
N GLY A 306 5.90 -4.91 -17.65
CA GLY A 306 5.23 -6.00 -16.93
C GLY A 306 5.49 -5.99 -15.43
N ILE A 307 6.73 -5.67 -15.03
CA ILE A 307 7.13 -5.56 -13.63
C ILE A 307 6.56 -4.31 -13.00
N GLU A 308 6.59 -3.17 -13.69
CA GLU A 308 5.94 -1.93 -13.24
C GLU A 308 4.45 -2.14 -13.03
N LYS A 309 3.76 -2.84 -13.93
CA LYS A 309 2.35 -3.17 -13.74
C LYS A 309 2.11 -4.04 -12.52
N ALA A 310 2.90 -5.09 -12.31
CA ALA A 310 2.76 -5.95 -11.13
C ALA A 310 3.06 -5.22 -9.81
N LEU A 311 4.06 -4.32 -9.84
CA LEU A 311 4.39 -3.43 -8.74
C LEU A 311 3.29 -2.41 -8.48
N ALA A 312 2.73 -1.80 -9.52
CA ALA A 312 1.58 -0.92 -9.43
C ALA A 312 0.35 -1.66 -8.88
N GLU A 313 0.12 -2.91 -9.28
CA GLU A 313 -0.95 -3.74 -8.73
C GLU A 313 -0.67 -4.18 -7.28
N THR A 314 0.57 -4.21 -6.81
CA THR A 314 0.88 -4.59 -5.43
C THR A 314 0.91 -3.36 -4.52
N VAL A 315 1.73 -2.39 -4.87
CA VAL A 315 1.99 -1.18 -4.11
C VAL A 315 0.92 -0.10 -4.36
N GLY A 316 0.37 -0.06 -5.58
CA GLY A 316 -0.61 0.95 -5.97
C GLY A 316 -1.89 0.87 -5.16
N TYR A 317 -2.36 -0.33 -4.77
CA TYR A 317 -3.52 -0.44 -3.87
C TYR A 317 -3.21 0.07 -2.46
N ALA A 318 -2.06 -0.30 -1.88
CA ALA A 318 -1.67 0.23 -0.55
C ALA A 318 -1.42 1.75 -0.55
N CYS A 319 -1.22 2.33 -1.73
CA CYS A 319 -1.03 3.75 -1.91
C CYS A 319 -2.22 4.44 -2.59
N LYS A 320 -3.32 3.73 -2.86
CA LYS A 320 -4.54 4.36 -3.36
C LYS A 320 -5.12 5.19 -2.22
N ALA A 321 -5.56 6.40 -2.51
CA ALA A 321 -6.40 7.13 -1.56
C ALA A 321 -7.64 6.24 -1.31
N PRO A 322 -7.91 5.82 -0.07
CA PRO A 322 -8.94 4.80 0.11
C PRO A 322 -10.31 5.41 -0.21
N GLU A 323 -11.14 4.60 -0.88
CA GLU A 323 -12.47 4.99 -1.33
C GLU A 323 -13.44 4.79 -0.17
N PHE A 324 -13.69 5.85 0.58
CA PHE A 324 -14.67 5.85 1.67
C PHE A 324 -15.97 6.52 1.22
N GLU A 325 -17.07 6.13 1.84
CA GLU A 325 -18.40 6.71 1.60
C GLU A 325 -18.46 8.19 2.02
N SER A 326 -17.67 8.57 3.03
CA SER A 326 -17.60 9.94 3.54
C SER A 326 -16.15 10.42 3.73
N VAL A 327 -15.97 11.73 3.70
CA VAL A 327 -14.69 12.37 4.06
C VAL A 327 -14.34 12.14 5.54
N ASP A 328 -15.34 12.05 6.40
CA ASP A 328 -15.17 11.80 7.83
C ASP A 328 -14.55 10.43 8.08
N ASP A 329 -15.07 9.39 7.42
CA ASP A 329 -14.53 8.02 7.46
C ASP A 329 -13.09 8.00 6.95
N ALA A 330 -12.81 8.74 5.87
CA ALA A 330 -11.46 8.85 5.32
C ALA A 330 -10.47 9.48 6.30
N VAL A 331 -10.89 10.55 6.97
CA VAL A 331 -10.05 11.26 7.95
C VAL A 331 -9.83 10.40 9.19
N GLU A 332 -10.88 9.74 9.68
CA GLU A 332 -10.79 8.78 10.79
C GLU A 332 -9.79 7.67 10.46
N PHE A 333 -9.96 6.99 9.33
CA PHE A 333 -9.04 5.96 8.88
C PHE A 333 -7.59 6.44 8.80
N VAL A 334 -7.33 7.58 8.16
CA VAL A 334 -5.96 8.08 8.01
C VAL A 334 -5.34 8.44 9.37
N THR A 335 -6.15 8.91 10.32
CA THR A 335 -5.73 9.22 11.69
C THR A 335 -5.36 7.93 12.44
N GLU A 336 -6.18 6.89 12.34
CA GLU A 336 -5.90 5.59 12.94
C GLU A 336 -4.69 4.88 12.32
N MET A 337 -4.46 5.07 11.02
CA MET A 337 -3.35 4.50 10.26
C MET A 337 -2.06 5.33 10.33
N LYS A 338 -2.05 6.41 11.14
CA LYS A 338 -0.88 7.24 11.38
C LYS A 338 0.23 6.41 12.03
N GLY A 339 1.44 6.49 11.47
CA GLY A 339 2.60 5.69 11.92
C GLY A 339 2.56 4.21 11.52
N LYS A 340 1.45 3.70 10.97
CA LYS A 340 1.38 2.33 10.45
C LYS A 340 1.91 2.27 9.02
N ALA A 341 2.97 1.50 8.80
CA ALA A 341 3.43 1.18 7.45
C ALA A 341 2.45 0.22 6.77
N LEU A 342 2.13 0.49 5.51
CA LEU A 342 1.24 -0.32 4.67
C LEU A 342 1.99 -1.22 3.70
N VAL A 343 3.26 -0.92 3.42
CA VAL A 343 4.13 -1.67 2.51
C VAL A 343 5.29 -2.23 3.32
N HIS A 344 5.58 -3.52 3.15
CA HIS A 344 6.58 -4.24 3.94
C HIS A 344 7.33 -5.26 3.08
N PRO A 345 8.67 -5.23 3.06
CA PRO A 345 9.44 -6.32 2.50
C PRO A 345 9.51 -7.51 3.46
N PHE A 346 9.75 -8.70 2.92
CA PHE A 346 9.95 -9.92 3.71
C PHE A 346 10.88 -10.92 3.01
N GLY A 347 11.40 -11.87 3.78
CA GLY A 347 12.31 -12.91 3.28
C GLY A 347 13.57 -12.29 2.68
N THR A 348 13.96 -12.72 1.48
CA THR A 348 15.13 -12.21 0.75
C THR A 348 15.09 -10.71 0.43
N LEU A 349 13.91 -10.09 0.41
CA LEU A 349 13.78 -8.64 0.22
C LEU A 349 13.90 -7.81 1.51
N HIS A 350 13.92 -8.46 2.67
CA HIS A 350 14.02 -7.75 3.94
C HIS A 350 15.38 -7.06 4.07
N GLY A 351 15.39 -5.72 4.16
CA GLY A 351 16.61 -4.92 4.16
C GLY A 351 17.27 -4.76 2.79
N ALA A 352 16.62 -5.23 1.73
CA ALA A 352 17.08 -5.11 0.34
C ALA A 352 16.47 -3.91 -0.40
N ALA A 353 15.83 -2.98 0.32
CA ALA A 353 15.41 -1.71 -0.26
C ALA A 353 16.66 -1.10 -0.92
N GLY A 354 16.58 -0.87 -2.24
CA GLY A 354 17.69 -0.27 -2.95
C GLY A 354 18.06 1.04 -2.26
N ASP A 355 19.36 1.35 -2.19
CA ASP A 355 19.79 2.73 -1.97
C ASP A 355 19.54 3.55 -3.25
N THR A 356 18.32 3.48 -3.77
CA THR A 356 17.76 4.41 -4.73
C THR A 356 17.20 5.54 -3.89
N SER A 357 18.07 6.22 -3.15
CA SER A 357 17.79 7.61 -2.85
C SER A 357 17.59 8.26 -4.22
N GLY A 358 16.34 8.64 -4.52
CA GLY A 358 16.04 9.43 -5.71
C GLY A 358 16.78 10.74 -5.53
N LEU A 359 18.05 10.75 -5.92
CA LEU A 359 18.90 11.91 -5.78
C LEU A 359 18.24 13.01 -6.60
N LEU A 360 18.10 14.17 -5.98
CA LEU A 360 17.65 15.35 -6.69
C LEU A 360 18.74 15.71 -7.70
N CYS A 361 18.40 15.76 -8.98
CA CYS A 361 19.33 16.15 -10.04
C CYS A 361 19.10 17.62 -10.40
N CYS A 362 20.19 18.34 -10.63
CA CYS A 362 20.12 19.74 -11.01
C CYS A 362 19.40 19.92 -12.35
N SER A 363 18.48 20.88 -12.41
CA SER A 363 17.71 21.21 -13.62
C SER A 363 18.56 21.70 -14.78
N ARG A 364 19.81 22.14 -14.50
CA ARG A 364 20.74 22.66 -15.50
C ARG A 364 21.82 21.67 -15.91
N CYS A 365 22.51 21.05 -14.96
CA CYS A 365 23.64 20.16 -15.28
C CYS A 365 23.31 18.66 -15.19
N GLU A 366 22.08 18.31 -14.76
CA GLU A 366 21.61 16.93 -14.60
C GLU A 366 22.43 16.10 -13.60
N GLN A 367 23.31 16.73 -12.81
CA GLN A 367 24.10 16.06 -11.78
C GLN A 367 23.40 16.16 -10.42
N ALA A 368 23.57 15.11 -9.61
CA ALA A 368 23.22 15.11 -8.20
C ALA A 368 24.43 15.54 -7.35
N PRO A 369 24.44 16.77 -6.79
CA PRO A 369 25.52 17.22 -5.93
C PRO A 369 25.51 16.45 -4.61
N SER A 370 26.66 16.40 -3.91
CA SER A 370 26.76 15.73 -2.61
C SER A 370 25.95 16.42 -1.51
N TRP A 371 25.62 17.71 -1.66
CA TRP A 371 24.67 18.45 -0.85
C TRP A 371 24.04 19.59 -1.67
N TRP A 372 22.94 20.15 -1.14
CA TRP A 372 22.21 21.27 -1.72
C TRP A 372 22.25 22.45 -0.76
N ASP A 373 22.44 23.67 -1.29
CA ASP A 373 22.32 24.88 -0.49
C ASP A 373 20.88 25.39 -0.53
N TYR A 374 20.27 25.54 0.66
CA TYR A 374 18.91 26.02 0.80
C TYR A 374 18.86 27.54 0.69
N LEU A 375 18.14 28.05 -0.31
CA LEU A 375 18.02 29.49 -0.56
C LEU A 375 16.72 30.09 -0.02
N GLY A 376 15.67 29.28 0.17
CA GLY A 376 14.40 29.76 0.72
C GLY A 376 13.18 28.97 0.28
N VAL A 377 12.01 29.50 0.62
CA VAL A 377 10.70 29.05 0.11
C VAL A 377 10.12 30.12 -0.79
N VAL A 378 9.60 29.72 -1.94
CA VAL A 378 8.84 30.57 -2.86
C VAL A 378 7.36 30.20 -2.82
N ASP A 379 6.48 31.20 -2.90
CA ASP A 379 5.02 31.05 -2.86
C ASP A 379 4.42 30.64 -4.22
N GLU A 380 5.09 29.73 -4.90
CA GLU A 380 4.68 29.18 -6.19
C GLU A 380 4.96 27.67 -6.27
N ARG A 381 4.17 26.96 -7.08
CA ARG A 381 4.39 25.54 -7.40
C ARG A 381 5.31 25.43 -8.61
N ILE A 382 6.61 25.27 -8.36
CA ILE A 382 7.64 25.11 -9.40
C ILE A 382 8.29 23.74 -9.16
N ASP A 383 8.26 22.88 -10.18
CA ASP A 383 8.97 21.60 -10.22
C ASP A 383 9.76 21.60 -11.53
N ASN A 384 11.04 21.98 -11.46
CA ASN A 384 11.90 22.04 -12.63
C ASN A 384 13.15 21.15 -12.49
N MET A 385 13.29 20.47 -11.35
CA MET A 385 14.39 19.56 -11.13
C MET A 385 14.16 18.27 -11.91
N GLY A 386 15.19 17.87 -12.66
CA GLY A 386 15.26 16.53 -13.22
C GLY A 386 15.18 15.52 -12.09
N LYS A 387 14.33 14.53 -12.29
CA LYS A 387 14.41 13.26 -11.58
C LYS A 387 14.85 12.26 -12.64
N ASP A 388 15.70 11.30 -12.31
CA ASP A 388 16.17 10.29 -13.28
C ASP A 388 15.05 9.34 -13.79
N TRP A 389 13.77 9.62 -13.49
CA TRP A 389 12.63 8.83 -13.95
C TRP A 389 11.72 9.62 -14.88
N VAL A 390 11.31 8.95 -15.96
CA VAL A 390 10.36 9.46 -16.97
C VAL A 390 8.94 9.29 -16.42
N VAL A 391 8.22 10.39 -16.22
CA VAL A 391 6.79 10.38 -15.87
C VAL A 391 5.95 10.26 -17.14
N ASP A 392 6.16 9.20 -17.91
CA ASP A 392 5.19 8.75 -18.92
C ASP A 392 4.56 7.45 -18.39
N GLY A 393 3.79 7.61 -17.31
CA GLY A 393 3.06 6.51 -16.68
C GLY A 393 1.58 6.70 -16.93
N ASP A 394 1.08 6.04 -17.97
CA ASP A 394 -0.35 5.85 -18.18
C ASP A 394 -1.01 5.38 -16.87
N ARG A 395 -2.16 6.00 -16.62
CA ARG A 395 -3.10 5.69 -15.54
C ARG A 395 -3.23 4.16 -15.37
N PRO A 396 -3.18 3.61 -14.14
CA PRO A 396 -3.57 2.22 -13.93
C PRO A 396 -4.98 2.02 -14.53
N PRO A 397 -5.23 0.96 -15.31
CA PRO A 397 -6.56 0.75 -15.88
C PRO A 397 -7.60 0.70 -14.75
N ASP A 398 -8.69 1.44 -14.93
CA ASP A 398 -9.84 1.39 -14.06
C ASP A 398 -10.38 -0.06 -14.06
N GLY A 399 -10.02 -0.85 -13.04
CA GLY A 399 -10.38 -2.25 -12.93
C GLY A 399 -11.87 -2.41 -12.64
N SER A 400 -12.67 -2.56 -13.70
CA SER A 400 -14.03 -3.08 -13.66
C SER A 400 -14.07 -4.55 -13.28
#